data_AF-A0A1I2K206-F1
#
_entry.id   AF-A0A1I2K206-F1
#
_cell.length_a   1.000
_cell.length_b   1.000
_cell.length_c   1.000
_cell.angle_alpha   90.00
_cell.angle_beta   90.00
_cell.angle_gamma   90.00
#
_symmetry.space_group_name_H-M   'P 1'
#
loop_
_entity.id
_entity.type
_entity.pdbx_description
1 polymer ?
#
loop_
_entity_poly.entity_id
_entity_poly.type
_entity_poly.pdbx_seq_one_letter_code
_entity_poly.pdbx_strand_id
1 'polypeptide(L)'
;MLPRNFIPSLFSITALVLITFGVLRYMEIPAGTIIDWVIGIAIFWWLMIVVTLPWNMHFAAKEVIVQARQSKEKDIKVSEEDVAYAEKLSKRFFWVAIILHLVSAVGLYLLSYFGITSLGYISGLAALLLTLLRPAIRMYEYVAARLSSITHEIKYPRDDLAELYAKFHEWESKLQTLEFQLNPEERDSLVATQNRLLSSLENDIRELRSNLEKLRVRNDSEHEQLARKSENVIAKLSEDAQFLGQVREIIRFFKQA
;
A
#
# COMPACT_ATOMS: atom_id res chain seq x y z
N MET A 1 23.32 16.16 -3.80
CA MET A 1 22.60 16.92 -2.75
C MET A 1 23.42 16.90 -1.47
N LEU A 2 23.69 18.06 -0.87
CA LEU A 2 24.17 18.11 0.52
C LEU A 2 23.02 17.67 1.44
N PRO A 3 23.25 16.87 2.49
CA PRO A 3 22.18 16.43 3.37
C PRO A 3 21.48 17.65 3.99
N ARG A 4 20.16 17.58 4.20
CA ARG A 4 19.31 18.69 4.71
C ARG A 4 19.84 19.32 6.00
N ASN A 5 20.68 18.59 6.76
CA ASN A 5 21.27 19.01 8.03
C ASN A 5 22.72 19.52 7.91
N PHE A 6 23.26 19.66 6.70
CA PHE A 6 24.66 20.04 6.47
C PHE A 6 24.96 21.50 6.84
N ILE A 7 24.06 22.43 6.47
CA ILE A 7 24.25 23.86 6.77
C ILE A 7 24.09 24.14 8.27
N PRO A 8 23.06 23.62 8.98
CA PRO A 8 22.96 23.79 10.43
C PRO A 8 24.16 23.22 11.20
N SER A 9 24.67 22.05 10.80
CA SER A 9 25.84 21.44 11.46
C SER A 9 27.13 22.25 11.28
N LEU A 10 27.33 22.89 10.12
CA LEU A 10 28.45 23.80 9.88
C LEU A 10 28.43 25.03 10.81
N PHE A 11 27.26 25.63 11.01
CA PHE A 11 27.10 26.73 11.97
C PHE A 11 27.34 26.28 13.41
N SER A 12 26.84 25.10 13.80
CA SER A 12 27.10 24.53 15.13
C SER A 12 28.58 24.28 15.38
N ILE A 13 29.32 23.73 14.40
CA ILE A 13 30.77 23.54 14.51
C ILE A 13 31.48 24.88 14.63
N THR A 14 31.10 25.87 13.82
CA THR A 14 31.70 27.21 13.88
C THR A 14 31.45 27.87 15.23
N ALA A 15 30.23 27.78 15.77
CA ALA A 15 29.90 28.28 17.10
C ALA A 15 30.70 27.57 18.19
N LEU A 16 30.84 26.25 18.11
CA LEU A 16 31.65 25.46 19.04
C LEU A 16 33.12 25.93 19.02
N VAL A 17 33.70 26.10 17.83
CA VAL A 17 35.08 26.58 17.64
C VAL A 17 35.27 27.97 18.26
N LEU A 18 34.32 28.89 18.05
CA LEU A 18 34.36 30.24 18.66
C LEU A 18 34.21 30.21 20.18
N ILE A 19 33.35 29.34 20.72
CA ILE A 19 33.20 29.14 22.17
C ILE A 19 34.51 28.59 22.75
N THR A 20 35.13 27.60 22.10
CA THR A 20 36.42 27.05 22.51
C THR A 20 37.49 28.13 22.53
N PHE A 21 37.56 28.99 21.50
CA PHE A 21 38.46 30.15 21.52
C PHE A 21 38.21 31.08 22.71
N GLY A 22 36.94 31.41 22.97
CA GLY A 22 36.56 32.25 24.11
C GLY A 22 36.99 31.67 25.45
N VAL A 23 36.82 30.36 25.66
CA VAL A 23 37.25 29.65 26.88
C VAL A 23 38.77 29.64 27.00
N LEU A 24 39.50 29.28 25.93
CA LEU A 24 40.96 29.28 25.94
C LEU A 24 41.53 30.66 26.23
N ARG A 25 40.92 31.71 25.67
CA ARG A 25 41.31 33.10 25.92
C ARG A 25 41.01 33.52 27.35
N TYR A 26 39.87 33.12 27.90
CA TYR A 26 39.51 33.36 29.30
C TYR A 26 40.48 32.68 30.28
N MET A 27 40.98 31.49 29.93
CA MET A 27 41.98 30.76 30.71
C MET A 27 43.42 31.23 30.46
N GLU A 28 43.61 32.31 29.69
CA GLU A 28 44.93 32.86 29.33
C GLU A 28 45.88 31.87 28.62
N ILE A 29 45.32 30.82 28.01
CA ILE A 29 46.11 29.82 27.28
C ILE A 29 46.54 30.42 25.94
N PRO A 30 47.85 30.40 25.58
CA PRO A 30 48.31 30.87 24.29
C PRO A 30 47.71 30.03 23.14
N ALA A 31 46.69 30.57 22.48
CA ALA A 31 45.92 29.88 21.43
C ALA A 31 45.92 30.63 20.09
N GLY A 32 46.93 31.47 19.84
CA GLY A 32 46.99 32.33 18.65
C GLY A 32 46.15 33.60 18.77
N THR A 33 46.12 34.38 17.68
CA THR A 33 45.38 35.65 17.62
C THR A 33 43.95 35.44 17.12
N ILE A 34 43.06 36.40 17.36
CA ILE A 34 41.69 36.34 16.80
C ILE A 34 41.70 36.25 15.26
N ILE A 35 42.71 36.84 14.61
CA ILE A 35 42.90 36.81 13.16
C ILE A 35 43.18 35.38 12.70
N ASP A 36 44.01 34.62 13.42
CA ASP A 36 44.31 33.22 13.08
C ASP A 36 43.05 32.34 13.11
N TRP A 37 42.14 32.57 14.06
CA TRP A 37 40.89 31.83 14.16
C TRP A 37 39.91 32.20 13.05
N VAL A 38 39.78 33.49 12.72
CA VAL A 38 38.93 33.95 11.62
C VAL A 38 39.44 33.37 10.29
N ILE A 39 40.76 33.42 10.05
CA ILE A 39 41.39 32.82 8.87
C ILE A 39 41.17 31.31 8.86
N GLY A 40 41.36 30.62 9.99
CA GLY A 40 41.12 29.18 10.09
C GLY A 40 39.69 28.77 9.75
N ILE A 41 38.70 29.50 10.26
CA ILE A 41 37.28 29.30 9.92
C ILE A 41 37.05 29.55 8.43
N ALA A 42 37.58 30.64 7.87
CA ALA A 42 37.42 30.96 6.46
C ALA A 42 38.04 29.88 5.55
N ILE A 43 39.24 29.40 5.87
CA ILE A 43 39.91 28.30 5.17
C ILE A 43 39.08 27.02 5.26
N PHE A 44 38.59 26.68 6.45
CA PHE A 44 37.75 25.50 6.65
C PHE A 44 36.50 25.54 5.76
N TRP A 45 35.75 26.65 5.79
CA TRP A 45 34.56 26.84 4.96
C TRP A 45 34.88 26.77 3.46
N TRP A 46 35.98 27.43 3.05
CA TRP A 46 36.46 27.38 1.68
C TRP A 46 36.76 25.94 1.24
N LEU A 47 37.60 25.21 1.99
CA LEU A 47 37.94 23.82 1.68
C LEU A 47 36.70 22.93 1.65
N MET A 48 35.73 23.13 2.55
CA MET A 48 34.47 22.38 2.50
C MET A 48 33.72 22.61 1.19
N ILE A 49 33.64 23.84 0.68
CA ILE A 49 33.01 24.13 -0.62
C ILE A 49 33.78 23.47 -1.76
N VAL A 50 35.10 23.67 -1.78
CA VAL A 50 36.02 23.16 -2.81
C VAL A 50 35.97 21.63 -2.91
N VAL A 51 35.86 20.95 -1.77
CA VAL A 51 35.80 19.49 -1.70
C VAL A 51 34.39 18.96 -1.99
N THR A 52 33.33 19.64 -1.55
CA THR A 52 32.00 19.04 -1.66
C THR A 52 31.35 19.29 -3.00
N LEU A 53 31.32 20.54 -3.50
CA LEU A 53 30.51 20.87 -4.67
C LEU A 53 31.03 20.22 -5.96
N PRO A 54 32.31 20.38 -6.35
CA PRO A 54 32.79 19.86 -7.62
C PRO A 54 32.72 18.33 -7.70
N TRP A 55 33.16 17.66 -6.64
CA TRP A 55 33.10 16.20 -6.56
C TRP A 55 31.66 15.69 -6.57
N ASN A 56 30.73 16.31 -5.83
CA ASN A 56 29.33 15.91 -5.86
C ASN A 56 28.72 16.02 -7.26
N MET A 57 29.03 17.09 -8.01
CA MET A 57 28.53 17.26 -9.39
C MET A 57 29.16 16.25 -10.35
N HIS A 58 30.46 15.98 -10.22
CA HIS A 58 31.14 14.97 -11.02
C HIS A 58 30.51 13.58 -10.85
N PHE A 59 30.29 13.14 -9.60
CA PHE A 59 29.74 11.83 -9.30
C PHE A 59 28.24 11.74 -9.60
N ALA A 60 27.46 12.80 -9.38
CA ALA A 60 26.06 12.84 -9.78
C ALA A 60 25.91 12.66 -11.30
N ALA A 61 26.77 13.33 -12.08
CA ALA A 61 26.78 13.14 -13.53
C ALA A 61 27.19 11.70 -13.93
N LYS A 62 28.16 11.09 -13.24
CA LYS A 62 28.53 9.67 -13.45
C LYS A 62 27.39 8.72 -13.13
N GLU A 63 26.65 8.97 -12.06
CA GLU A 63 25.49 8.17 -11.67
C GLU A 63 24.40 8.20 -12.74
N VAL A 64 24.07 9.39 -13.28
CA VAL A 64 23.12 9.54 -14.40
C VAL A 64 23.56 8.74 -15.62
N ILE A 65 24.85 8.77 -15.98
CA ILE A 65 25.38 7.99 -17.13
C ILE A 65 25.22 6.48 -16.89
N VAL A 66 25.48 6.00 -15.67
CA VAL A 66 25.33 4.57 -15.33
C VAL A 66 23.86 4.16 -15.36
N GLN A 67 22.96 4.97 -14.79
CA GLN A 67 21.53 4.71 -14.81
C GLN A 67 20.97 4.71 -16.24
N ALA A 68 21.39 5.67 -17.08
CA ALA A 68 21.03 5.71 -18.49
C ALA A 68 21.44 4.44 -19.23
N ARG A 69 22.65 3.92 -18.96
CA ARG A 69 23.11 2.65 -19.54
C ARG A 69 22.23 1.47 -19.11
N GLN A 70 21.90 1.37 -17.82
CA GLN A 70 21.01 0.32 -17.30
C GLN A 70 19.60 0.42 -17.87
N SER A 71 19.08 1.63 -18.07
CA SER A 71 17.78 1.85 -18.72
C SER A 71 17.80 1.41 -20.18
N LYS A 72 18.89 1.69 -20.91
CA LYS A 72 19.09 1.24 -22.29
C LYS A 72 19.18 -0.28 -22.41
N GLU A 73 19.85 -0.94 -21.47
CA GLU A 73 19.88 -2.42 -21.36
C GLU A 73 18.48 -3.02 -21.12
N LYS A 74 17.55 -2.23 -20.56
CA LYS A 74 16.16 -2.60 -20.29
C LYS A 74 15.17 -2.12 -21.36
N ASP A 75 15.66 -1.70 -22.52
CA ASP A 75 14.87 -1.16 -23.64
C ASP A 75 13.97 0.04 -23.26
N ILE A 76 14.38 0.79 -22.23
CA ILE A 76 13.72 2.04 -21.82
C ILE A 76 14.31 3.17 -22.66
N LYS A 77 13.44 3.98 -23.28
CA LYS A 77 13.87 5.16 -24.06
C LYS A 77 14.59 6.16 -23.16
N VAL A 78 15.85 6.47 -23.50
CA VAL A 78 16.67 7.50 -22.86
C VAL A 78 17.07 8.53 -23.90
N SER A 79 17.04 9.81 -23.55
CA SER A 79 17.53 10.89 -24.40
C SER A 79 19.06 10.84 -24.51
N GLU A 80 19.57 10.60 -25.72
CA GLU A 80 21.03 10.58 -25.98
C GLU A 80 21.66 11.97 -25.76
N GLU A 81 20.89 13.06 -25.93
CA GLU A 81 21.33 14.42 -25.66
C GLU A 81 21.62 14.64 -24.17
N ASP A 82 20.75 14.14 -23.29
CA ASP A 82 20.91 14.28 -21.84
C ASP A 82 22.11 13.47 -21.33
N VAL A 83 22.35 12.30 -21.92
CA VAL A 83 23.53 11.47 -21.61
C VAL A 83 24.80 12.18 -22.04
N ALA A 84 24.85 12.73 -23.26
CA ALA A 84 26.00 13.50 -23.74
C ALA A 84 26.28 14.74 -22.89
N TYR A 85 25.22 15.43 -22.44
CA TYR A 85 25.35 16.54 -21.50
C TYR A 85 25.95 16.08 -20.16
N ALA A 86 25.45 14.99 -19.58
CA ALA A 86 25.98 14.42 -18.34
C ALA A 86 27.46 14.02 -18.47
N GLU A 87 27.87 13.43 -19.60
CA GLU A 87 29.27 13.10 -19.87
C GLU A 87 30.18 14.33 -19.87
N LYS A 88 29.74 15.39 -20.55
CA LYS A 88 30.46 16.66 -20.60
C LYS A 88 30.56 17.30 -19.22
N LEU A 89 29.48 17.26 -18.45
CA LEU A 89 29.40 17.79 -17.09
C LEU A 89 30.36 17.04 -16.16
N SER A 90 30.37 15.70 -16.24
CA SER A 90 31.27 14.86 -15.47
C SER A 90 32.74 15.21 -15.72
N LYS A 91 33.17 15.31 -16.98
CA LYS A 91 34.56 15.67 -17.33
C LYS A 91 34.94 17.08 -16.87
N ARG A 92 34.03 18.04 -17.02
CA ARG A 92 34.26 19.43 -16.60
C ARG A 92 34.45 19.54 -15.09
N PHE A 93 33.53 18.95 -14.31
CA PHE A 93 33.60 19.06 -12.85
C PHE A 93 34.76 18.26 -12.24
N PHE A 94 35.26 17.22 -12.93
CA PHE A 94 36.52 16.59 -12.58
C PHE A 94 37.68 17.60 -12.62
N TRP A 95 37.86 18.28 -13.75
CA TRP A 95 38.93 19.27 -13.90
C TRP A 95 38.75 20.46 -12.97
N VAL A 96 37.52 20.96 -12.80
CA VAL A 96 37.21 22.01 -11.82
C VAL A 96 37.64 21.57 -10.41
N ALA A 97 37.34 20.33 -10.00
CA ALA A 97 37.76 19.82 -8.70
C ALA A 97 39.29 19.87 -8.57
N ILE A 98 40.02 19.27 -9.52
CA ILE A 98 41.49 19.19 -9.45
C ILE A 98 42.12 20.58 -9.43
N ILE A 99 41.73 21.46 -10.36
CA ILE A 99 42.28 22.82 -10.46
C ILE A 99 42.01 23.60 -9.18
N LEU A 100 40.78 23.53 -8.65
CA LEU A 100 40.40 24.29 -7.46
C LEU A 100 41.16 23.85 -6.21
N HIS A 101 41.42 22.55 -6.05
CA HIS A 101 42.26 22.06 -4.96
C HIS A 101 43.73 22.45 -5.13
N LEU A 102 44.27 22.36 -6.35
CA LEU A 102 45.65 22.75 -6.62
C LEU A 102 45.87 24.24 -6.37
N VAL A 103 44.98 25.10 -6.90
CA VAL A 103 45.01 26.55 -6.67
C VAL A 103 44.85 26.87 -5.19
N SER A 104 43.94 26.17 -4.49
CA SER A 104 43.78 26.35 -3.03
C SER A 104 45.03 25.94 -2.27
N ALA A 105 45.65 24.81 -2.60
CA ALA A 105 46.87 24.34 -1.95
C ALA A 105 48.03 25.33 -2.15
N VAL A 106 48.23 25.81 -3.39
CA VAL A 106 49.25 26.82 -3.71
C VAL A 106 48.96 28.14 -3.01
N GLY A 107 47.70 28.61 -3.03
CA GLY A 107 47.31 29.84 -2.35
C GLY A 107 47.56 29.77 -0.84
N LEU A 108 47.15 28.69 -0.19
CA LEU A 108 47.36 28.47 1.24
C LEU A 108 48.84 28.36 1.59
N TYR A 109 49.64 27.68 0.75
CA TYR A 109 51.09 27.64 0.89
C TYR A 109 51.71 29.04 0.82
N LEU A 110 51.31 29.86 -0.16
CA LEU A 110 51.80 31.22 -0.32
C LEU A 110 51.41 32.12 0.86
N LEU A 111 50.20 31.98 1.41
CA LEU A 111 49.80 32.70 2.63
C LEU A 111 50.75 32.42 3.80
N SER A 112 51.22 31.17 3.92
CA SER A 112 52.18 30.80 4.95
C SER A 112 53.59 31.28 4.64
N TYR A 113 54.01 31.16 3.39
CA TYR A 113 55.32 31.61 2.93
C TYR A 113 55.52 33.13 3.15
N PHE A 114 54.49 33.95 2.91
CA PHE A 114 54.51 35.38 3.17
C PHE A 114 54.26 35.76 4.64
N GLY A 115 54.12 34.78 5.54
CA GLY A 115 53.98 35.02 6.98
C GLY A 115 52.62 35.57 7.41
N ILE A 116 51.58 35.48 6.57
CA ILE A 116 50.23 35.94 6.91
C ILE A 116 49.60 35.02 7.96
N THR A 117 49.78 33.70 7.81
CA THR A 117 49.30 32.72 8.80
C THR A 117 50.15 31.45 8.81
N SER A 118 50.42 30.91 9.99
CA SER A 118 51.10 29.62 10.15
C SER A 118 50.24 28.43 9.72
N LEU A 119 48.92 28.60 9.65
CA LEU A 119 47.97 27.55 9.28
C LEU A 119 48.02 27.18 7.79
N GLY A 120 48.64 28.02 6.95
CA GLY A 120 48.66 27.84 5.50
C GLY A 120 49.33 26.55 5.04
N TYR A 121 50.43 26.12 5.68
CA TYR A 121 51.10 24.85 5.33
C TYR A 121 50.21 23.62 5.60
N ILE A 122 49.64 23.53 6.81
CA ILE A 122 48.77 22.41 7.20
C ILE A 122 47.50 22.40 6.33
N SER A 123 46.94 23.58 6.09
CA SER A 123 45.72 23.72 5.27
C SER A 123 45.98 23.39 3.80
N GLY A 124 47.14 23.74 3.26
CA GLY A 124 47.55 23.37 1.91
C GLY A 124 47.73 21.86 1.76
N LEU A 125 48.36 21.21 2.74
CA LEU A 125 48.44 19.75 2.80
C LEU A 125 47.06 19.11 2.89
N ALA A 126 46.18 19.64 3.75
CA ALA A 126 44.80 19.17 3.87
C ALA A 126 44.04 19.29 2.55
N ALA A 127 44.20 20.39 1.80
CA ALA A 127 43.61 20.55 0.48
C ALA A 127 44.05 19.45 -0.50
N LEU A 128 45.35 19.11 -0.52
CA LEU A 128 45.86 18.03 -1.37
C LEU A 128 45.31 16.66 -0.94
N LEU A 129 45.30 16.35 0.36
CA LEU A 129 44.74 15.09 0.87
C LEU A 129 43.26 14.94 0.57
N LEU A 130 42.48 16.02 0.75
CA LEU A 130 41.04 16.03 0.50
C LEU A 130 40.69 15.86 -0.99
N THR A 131 41.64 16.16 -1.89
CA THR A 131 41.50 15.88 -3.32
C THR A 131 41.28 14.39 -3.59
N LEU A 132 41.92 13.51 -2.81
CA LEU A 132 41.83 12.05 -2.98
C LEU A 132 40.80 11.41 -2.03
N LEU A 133 40.68 11.94 -0.81
CA LEU A 133 39.84 11.33 0.23
C LEU A 133 38.36 11.35 -0.14
N ARG A 134 37.86 12.48 -0.68
CA ARG A 134 36.44 12.61 -1.03
C ARG A 134 36.02 11.68 -2.18
N PRO A 135 36.78 11.59 -3.29
CA PRO A 135 36.54 10.57 -4.32
C PRO A 135 36.56 9.15 -3.80
N ALA A 136 37.50 8.81 -2.91
CA ALA A 136 37.60 7.47 -2.35
C ALA A 136 36.34 7.07 -1.57
N ILE A 137 35.82 7.98 -0.72
CA ILE A 137 34.56 7.74 0.01
C ILE A 137 33.39 7.54 -0.96
N ARG A 138 33.28 8.39 -1.99
CA ARG A 138 32.22 8.27 -3.00
C ARG A 138 32.30 6.98 -3.81
N MET A 139 33.52 6.53 -4.13
CA MET A 139 33.75 5.25 -4.79
C MET A 139 33.29 4.08 -3.92
N TYR A 140 33.59 4.12 -2.62
CA TYR A 140 33.10 3.13 -1.67
C TYR A 140 31.57 3.12 -1.58
N GLU A 141 30.93 4.29 -1.45
CA GLU A 141 29.45 4.42 -1.44
C GLU A 141 28.83 3.79 -2.69
N TYR A 142 29.42 4.06 -3.86
CA TYR A 142 28.97 3.48 -5.13
C TYR A 142 29.09 1.95 -5.15
N VAL A 143 30.24 1.41 -4.74
CA VAL A 143 30.47 -0.04 -4.68
C VAL A 143 29.48 -0.70 -3.71
N ALA A 144 29.29 -0.12 -2.53
CA ALA A 144 28.35 -0.62 -1.52
C ALA A 144 26.91 -0.61 -2.06
N ALA A 145 26.47 0.48 -2.70
CA ALA A 145 25.16 0.57 -3.32
C ALA A 145 24.98 -0.47 -4.43
N ARG A 146 26.00 -0.67 -5.27
CA ARG A 146 25.97 -1.68 -6.33
C ARG A 146 25.87 -3.10 -5.78
N LEU A 147 26.68 -3.45 -4.78
CA LEU A 147 26.62 -4.75 -4.12
C LEU A 147 25.25 -4.97 -3.46
N SER A 148 24.69 -3.95 -2.81
CA SER A 148 23.35 -4.00 -2.24
C SER A 148 22.28 -4.26 -3.31
N SER A 149 22.35 -3.60 -4.46
CA SER A 149 21.41 -3.84 -5.58
C SER A 149 21.49 -5.27 -6.10
N ILE A 150 22.69 -5.80 -6.31
CA ILE A 150 22.91 -7.20 -6.75
C ILE A 150 22.38 -8.17 -5.69
N THR A 151 22.62 -7.89 -4.42
CA THR A 151 22.14 -8.73 -3.30
C THR A 151 20.61 -8.73 -3.23
N HIS A 152 19.97 -7.60 -3.52
CA HIS A 152 18.52 -7.49 -3.58
C HIS A 152 17.94 -8.30 -4.74
N GLU A 153 18.56 -8.25 -5.92
CA GLU A 153 18.18 -9.07 -7.08
C GLU A 153 18.35 -10.58 -6.82
N ILE A 154 19.35 -10.98 -6.03
CA ILE A 154 19.56 -12.38 -5.64
C ILE A 154 18.56 -12.85 -4.58
N LYS A 155 18.22 -11.98 -3.61
CA LYS A 155 17.39 -12.35 -2.45
C LYS A 155 15.89 -12.37 -2.76
N TYR A 156 15.44 -11.59 -3.75
CA TYR A 156 14.05 -11.55 -4.20
C TYR A 156 14.02 -11.76 -5.73
N PRO A 157 14.20 -13.01 -6.19
CA PRO A 157 14.19 -13.30 -7.61
C PRO A 157 12.85 -12.90 -8.22
N ARG A 158 12.89 -12.45 -9.48
CA ARG A 158 11.70 -11.97 -10.21
C ARG A 158 10.62 -13.04 -10.36
N ASP A 159 11.02 -14.31 -10.28
CA ASP A 159 10.11 -15.45 -10.32
C ASP A 159 9.17 -15.47 -9.10
N ASP A 160 9.64 -15.06 -7.92
CA ASP A 160 8.80 -14.98 -6.71
C ASP A 160 7.75 -13.88 -6.82
N LEU A 161 8.07 -12.76 -7.51
CA LEU A 161 7.11 -11.70 -7.80
C LEU A 161 6.10 -12.13 -8.87
N ALA A 162 6.56 -12.83 -9.92
CA ALA A 162 5.66 -13.38 -10.93
C ALA A 162 4.70 -14.42 -10.32
N GLU A 163 5.19 -15.26 -9.42
CA GLU A 163 4.38 -16.20 -8.64
C GLU A 163 3.36 -15.46 -7.75
N LEU A 164 3.79 -14.36 -7.11
CA LEU A 164 2.89 -13.53 -6.30
C LEU A 164 1.78 -12.89 -7.16
N TYR A 165 2.10 -12.35 -8.33
CA TYR A 165 1.11 -11.80 -9.27
C TYR A 165 0.14 -12.88 -9.76
N ALA A 166 0.65 -14.07 -10.09
CA ALA A 166 -0.19 -15.19 -10.51
C ALA A 166 -1.14 -15.62 -9.38
N LYS A 167 -0.64 -15.74 -8.15
CA LYS A 167 -1.45 -16.02 -6.96
C LYS A 167 -2.48 -14.91 -6.72
N PHE A 168 -2.10 -13.65 -6.86
CA PHE A 168 -3.02 -12.53 -6.69
C PHE A 168 -4.18 -12.58 -7.69
N HIS A 169 -3.91 -12.82 -8.98
CA HIS A 169 -4.95 -13.00 -10.00
C HIS A 169 -5.85 -14.22 -9.73
N GLU A 170 -5.29 -15.31 -9.23
CA GLU A 170 -6.09 -16.48 -8.81
C GLU A 170 -7.06 -16.10 -7.69
N TRP A 171 -6.61 -15.32 -6.72
CA TRP A 171 -7.44 -14.87 -5.60
C TRP A 171 -8.52 -13.87 -6.05
N GLU A 172 -8.18 -12.94 -6.94
CA GLU A 172 -9.13 -11.98 -7.50
C GLU A 172 -10.26 -12.71 -8.26
N SER A 173 -9.91 -13.72 -9.07
CA SER A 173 -10.89 -14.55 -9.78
C SER A 173 -11.80 -15.34 -8.83
N LYS A 174 -11.23 -15.91 -7.76
CA LYS A 174 -12.02 -16.58 -6.71
C LYS A 174 -12.96 -15.62 -5.99
N LEU A 175 -12.50 -14.40 -5.71
CA LEU A 175 -13.30 -13.38 -5.04
C LEU A 175 -14.49 -12.94 -5.92
N GLN A 176 -14.25 -12.71 -7.21
CA GLN A 176 -15.30 -12.37 -8.19
C GLN A 176 -16.33 -13.49 -8.31
N THR A 177 -15.89 -14.75 -8.30
CA THR A 177 -16.80 -15.90 -8.32
C THR A 177 -17.66 -15.95 -7.06
N LEU A 178 -17.06 -15.67 -5.90
CA LEU A 178 -17.77 -15.66 -4.62
C LEU A 178 -18.80 -14.51 -4.57
N GLU A 179 -18.41 -13.33 -5.05
CA GLU A 179 -19.28 -12.16 -5.16
C GLU A 179 -20.48 -12.46 -6.07
N PHE A 180 -20.25 -13.08 -7.23
CA PHE A 180 -21.32 -13.53 -8.13
C PHE A 180 -22.28 -14.52 -7.46
N GLN A 181 -21.76 -15.54 -6.77
CA GLN A 181 -22.60 -16.56 -6.11
C GLN A 181 -23.41 -16.00 -4.93
N LEU A 182 -22.92 -14.96 -4.27
CA LEU A 182 -23.56 -14.33 -3.12
C LEU A 182 -24.44 -13.13 -3.48
N ASN A 183 -24.44 -12.68 -4.74
CA ASN A 183 -25.22 -11.53 -5.17
C ASN A 183 -26.72 -11.87 -5.32
N PRO A 184 -27.61 -11.30 -4.49
CA PRO A 184 -29.05 -11.60 -4.56
C PRO A 184 -29.75 -11.05 -5.82
N GLU A 185 -29.14 -10.10 -6.53
CA GLU A 185 -29.70 -9.52 -7.76
C GLU A 185 -29.46 -10.40 -8.99
N GLU A 186 -28.41 -11.23 -8.93
CA GLU A 186 -28.04 -12.09 -10.04
C GLU A 186 -28.90 -13.35 -10.04
N ARG A 187 -29.47 -13.70 -11.20
CA ARG A 187 -30.49 -14.75 -11.27
C ARG A 187 -29.92 -16.10 -10.87
N ASP A 188 -28.72 -16.43 -11.35
CA ASP A 188 -28.10 -17.74 -11.14
C ASP A 188 -27.26 -17.82 -9.85
N SER A 189 -27.34 -16.81 -8.99
CA SER A 189 -26.67 -16.85 -7.70
C SER A 189 -27.32 -17.87 -6.75
N LEU A 190 -26.54 -18.35 -5.79
CA LEU A 190 -27.02 -19.28 -4.77
C LEU A 190 -28.10 -18.61 -3.91
N VAL A 191 -27.90 -17.34 -3.55
CA VAL A 191 -28.83 -16.56 -2.74
C VAL A 191 -30.16 -16.34 -3.46
N ALA A 192 -30.12 -15.97 -4.74
CA ALA A 192 -31.34 -15.78 -5.54
C ALA A 192 -32.10 -17.10 -5.74
N THR A 193 -31.38 -18.21 -5.93
CA THR A 193 -31.99 -19.54 -6.05
C THR A 193 -32.66 -19.97 -4.74
N GLN A 194 -31.99 -19.76 -3.60
CA GLN A 194 -32.56 -20.05 -2.28
C GLN A 194 -33.80 -19.21 -1.99
N ASN A 195 -33.77 -17.91 -2.29
CA ASN A 195 -34.93 -17.03 -2.12
C ASN A 195 -36.12 -17.48 -2.97
N ARG A 196 -35.89 -17.85 -4.24
CA ARG A 196 -36.94 -18.39 -5.11
C ARG A 196 -37.54 -19.68 -4.57
N LEU A 197 -36.71 -20.58 -4.05
CA LEU A 197 -37.18 -21.82 -3.42
C LEU A 197 -38.04 -21.53 -2.19
N LEU A 198 -37.61 -20.60 -1.33
CA LEU A 198 -38.36 -20.17 -0.16
C LEU A 198 -39.71 -19.55 -0.55
N SER A 199 -39.74 -18.67 -1.55
CA SER A 199 -41.00 -18.09 -2.05
C SER A 199 -41.93 -19.15 -2.65
N SER A 200 -41.40 -20.17 -3.32
CA SER A 200 -42.20 -21.30 -3.82
C SER A 200 -42.81 -22.09 -2.66
N LEU A 201 -42.01 -22.44 -1.64
CA LEU A 201 -42.47 -23.13 -0.45
C LEU A 201 -43.57 -22.35 0.29
N GLU A 202 -43.44 -21.02 0.39
CA GLU A 202 -44.49 -20.17 0.97
C GLU A 202 -45.80 -20.21 0.17
N ASN A 203 -45.72 -20.29 -1.17
CA ASN A 203 -46.90 -20.42 -2.02
C ASN A 203 -47.56 -21.80 -1.84
N ASP A 204 -46.77 -22.86 -1.83
CA ASP A 204 -47.26 -24.23 -1.64
C ASP A 204 -47.95 -24.40 -0.27
N ILE A 205 -47.37 -23.82 0.78
CA ILE A 205 -47.98 -23.80 2.12
C ILE A 205 -49.30 -23.02 2.12
N ARG A 206 -49.38 -21.89 1.41
CA ARG A 206 -50.62 -21.11 1.26
C ARG A 206 -51.70 -21.91 0.54
N GLU A 207 -51.32 -22.63 -0.52
CA GLU A 207 -52.24 -23.48 -1.28
C GLU A 207 -52.75 -24.66 -0.43
N LEU A 208 -51.85 -25.36 0.27
CA LEU A 208 -52.21 -26.46 1.18
C LEU A 208 -53.18 -26.00 2.27
N ARG A 209 -52.96 -24.81 2.87
CA ARG A 209 -53.89 -24.21 3.83
C ARG A 209 -55.26 -23.94 3.21
N SER A 210 -55.31 -23.38 2.00
CA SER A 210 -56.58 -23.13 1.30
C SER A 210 -57.32 -24.44 1.01
N ASN A 211 -56.61 -25.48 0.57
CA ASN A 211 -57.20 -26.78 0.29
C ASN A 211 -57.71 -27.47 1.55
N LEU A 212 -56.99 -27.38 2.66
CA LEU A 212 -57.47 -27.85 3.97
C LEU A 212 -58.75 -27.14 4.40
N GLU A 213 -58.81 -25.81 4.23
CA GLU A 213 -60.02 -25.05 4.57
C GLU A 213 -61.20 -25.45 3.69
N LYS A 214 -60.99 -25.62 2.37
CA LYS A 214 -62.03 -26.11 1.45
C LYS A 214 -62.53 -27.51 1.83
N LEU A 215 -61.62 -28.41 2.20
CA LEU A 215 -61.98 -29.76 2.64
C LEU A 215 -62.77 -29.73 3.94
N ARG A 216 -62.37 -28.89 4.90
CA ARG A 216 -63.11 -28.69 6.15
C ARG A 216 -64.53 -28.19 5.91
N VAL A 217 -64.68 -27.12 5.14
CA VAL A 217 -65.99 -26.54 4.79
C VAL A 217 -66.86 -27.54 4.04
N ARG A 218 -66.30 -28.31 3.10
CA ARG A 218 -67.04 -29.35 2.39
C ARG A 218 -67.51 -30.44 3.35
N ASN A 219 -66.63 -30.91 4.23
CA ASN A 219 -66.97 -31.94 5.20
C ASN A 219 -68.10 -31.48 6.15
N ASP A 220 -67.99 -30.27 6.69
CA ASP A 220 -69.03 -29.67 7.54
C ASP A 220 -70.38 -29.58 6.80
N SER A 221 -70.37 -29.17 5.53
CA SER A 221 -71.57 -29.14 4.68
C SER A 221 -72.13 -30.53 4.39
N GLU A 222 -71.30 -31.54 4.13
CA GLU A 222 -71.74 -32.92 3.90
C GLU A 222 -72.35 -33.54 5.16
N HIS A 223 -71.77 -33.26 6.34
CA HIS A 223 -72.33 -33.65 7.63
C HIS A 223 -73.69 -33.00 7.88
N GLU A 224 -73.85 -31.71 7.59
CA GLU A 224 -75.14 -31.03 7.72
C GLU A 224 -76.19 -31.61 6.77
N GLN A 225 -75.83 -31.90 5.52
CA GLN A 225 -76.70 -32.55 4.56
C GLN A 225 -77.10 -33.97 5.01
N LEU A 226 -76.16 -34.75 5.53
CA LEU A 226 -76.40 -36.09 6.05
C LEU A 226 -77.32 -36.06 7.27
N ALA A 227 -77.14 -35.09 8.18
CA ALA A 227 -78.01 -34.89 9.34
C ALA A 227 -79.46 -34.58 8.88
N ARG A 228 -79.63 -33.60 7.99
CA ARG A 228 -80.95 -33.26 7.41
C ARG A 228 -81.60 -34.44 6.69
N LYS A 229 -80.82 -35.22 5.93
CA LYS A 229 -81.31 -36.43 5.25
C LYS A 229 -81.75 -37.49 6.26
N SER A 230 -81.00 -37.66 7.34
CA SER A 230 -81.34 -38.61 8.41
C SER A 230 -82.61 -38.19 9.15
N GLU A 231 -82.76 -36.91 9.49
CA GLU A 231 -83.99 -36.36 10.07
C GLU A 231 -85.20 -36.60 9.16
N ASN A 232 -85.08 -36.33 7.86
CA ASN A 232 -86.14 -36.60 6.87
C ASN A 232 -86.50 -38.09 6.77
N VAL A 233 -85.50 -38.99 6.78
CA VAL A 233 -85.75 -40.45 6.76
C VAL A 233 -86.42 -40.91 8.04
N ILE A 234 -86.01 -40.40 9.20
CA ILE A 234 -86.64 -40.70 10.50
C ILE A 234 -88.09 -40.22 10.51
N ALA A 235 -88.36 -38.99 10.03
CA ALA A 235 -89.72 -38.46 9.93
C ALA A 235 -90.61 -39.35 9.05
N LYS A 236 -90.11 -39.79 7.90
CA LYS A 236 -90.84 -40.69 7.00
C LYS A 236 -91.10 -42.07 7.61
N LEU A 237 -90.10 -42.66 8.28
CA LEU A 237 -90.28 -43.93 8.99
C LEU A 237 -91.26 -43.81 10.16
N SER A 238 -91.27 -42.67 10.86
CA SER A 238 -92.24 -42.39 11.93
C SER A 238 -93.66 -42.24 11.38
N GLU A 239 -93.82 -41.57 10.23
CA GLU A 239 -95.09 -41.45 9.52
C GLU A 239 -95.60 -42.84 9.06
N ASP A 240 -94.73 -43.64 8.46
CA ASP A 240 -95.03 -45.03 8.05
C ASP A 240 -95.39 -45.92 9.25
N ALA A 241 -94.70 -45.76 10.40
CA ALA A 241 -95.03 -46.46 11.63
C ALA A 241 -96.38 -46.03 12.22
N GLN A 242 -96.72 -44.74 12.14
CA GLN A 242 -98.02 -44.20 12.55
C GLN A 242 -99.14 -44.73 11.65
N PHE A 243 -98.91 -44.81 10.33
CA PHE A 243 -99.85 -45.42 9.38
C PHE A 243 -100.07 -46.91 9.67
N LEU A 244 -99.01 -47.68 9.91
CA LEU A 244 -99.14 -49.10 10.29
C LEU A 244 -99.84 -49.28 11.65
N GLY A 245 -99.64 -48.35 12.58
CA GLY A 245 -100.39 -48.28 13.84
C GLY A 245 -101.89 -48.08 13.61
N GLN A 246 -102.28 -47.13 12.75
CA GLN A 246 -103.67 -46.90 12.36
C GLN A 246 -104.29 -48.09 11.64
N VAL A 247 -103.56 -48.73 10.73
CA VAL A 247 -104.02 -49.97 10.04
C VAL A 247 -104.22 -51.10 11.04
N ARG A 248 -103.34 -51.25 12.03
CA ARG A 248 -103.50 -52.23 13.12
C ARG A 248 -104.73 -51.93 13.98
N GLU A 249 -105.02 -50.67 14.29
CA GLU A 249 -106.25 -50.30 15.00
C GLU A 249 -107.50 -50.59 14.18
N ILE A 250 -107.51 -50.29 12.87
CA ILE A 250 -108.63 -50.63 11.98
C ILE A 250 -108.87 -52.14 11.94
N ILE A 251 -107.82 -52.95 11.80
CA ILE A 251 -107.96 -54.42 11.82
C ILE A 251 -108.49 -54.91 13.18
N ARG A 252 -108.05 -54.31 14.29
CA ARG A 252 -108.56 -54.64 15.62
C ARG A 252 -110.02 -54.24 15.79
N PHE A 253 -110.42 -53.09 15.24
CA PHE A 253 -111.81 -52.61 15.24
C PHE A 253 -112.72 -53.57 14.46
N PHE A 254 -112.29 -54.02 13.27
CA PHE A 254 -113.02 -55.03 12.49
C PHE A 254 -113.07 -56.42 13.14
N LYS A 255 -112.13 -56.75 14.03
CA LYS A 255 -112.10 -58.05 14.73
C LYS A 255 -112.90 -58.06 16.04
N GLN A 256 -113.41 -56.89 16.48
CA GLN A 256 -114.22 -56.75 17.70
C GLN A 256 -115.69 -56.34 17.42
N ALA A 257 -116.07 -56.17 16.15
CA ALA A 257 -117.46 -55.99 15.69
C ALA A 257 -117.98 -57.29 15.07
#